data_AF-A0AAU8JH03-F1
#
_entry.id   AF-A0AAU8JH03-F1
#
_cell.length_a   1.000
_cell.length_b   1.000
_cell.length_c   1.000
_cell.angle_alpha   90.00
_cell.angle_beta   90.00
_cell.angle_gamma   90.00
#
_symmetry.space_group_name_H-M   'P 1'
#
loop_
_entity.id
_entity.type
_entity.pdbx_description
1 polymer ?
#
loop_
_entity_poly.entity_id
_entity_poly.type
_entity_poly.pdbx_seq_one_letter_code
_entity_poly.pdbx_strand_id
1 'polypeptide(L)'
;MNTSDRNYNSQNIQDSRISQNNQKNFLSRLKLRTQMLIGYAIPVVVFMGSASIVYTNTNEVFDAFNRVETVQKSIIETNKVALSGSNMVANSRAFLLSEKEDFIKLYNQNWQDFQQASKILERDHIVTDIQQKQRFEEMKRIGQEYDRYANQIFNLVKTGNSQAAMDLFNSGIGTKALADFLKLTNEFTETETQKLSQENIAAKKTLQLAVNLLIFGSGISALTALVIAWLISSVVSNKISQSASSIDNSAGEINRAVRQQETITNSQVISINQTTTSMDELGASAKQATQQADMSALGAQHLLNLAETGNQLVATTLAEMAETKGKVQGIAEQTLRLSDRTNQIAIISQLVSDLANQTNMLALNAAVEAVRAGEAGKGFSVVALEIRKLADQSKKSAEKINNLVRDIQESSSTTVTVTQHGIQSVENTEKLAQETANSFNLMAEKIKEIVMSSQQISLNAKQQASAIQQVVIAMNNLSQNAQDSNDGMNQIKIGIQKLNHAAAELNDIVQPD
;
A
#
# COMPACT_ATOMS: atom_id res chain seq x y z
N MET A 1 18.41 -13.16 36.26
CA MET A 1 17.62 -14.39 36.14
C MET A 1 16.42 -14.07 35.27
N ASN A 2 16.18 -14.62 34.09
CA ASN A 2 16.52 -15.94 33.57
C ASN A 2 16.40 -15.85 32.04
N THR A 3 17.52 -15.63 31.34
CA THR A 3 17.58 -15.54 29.87
C THR A 3 17.79 -16.89 29.20
N SER A 4 18.05 -17.95 29.97
CA SER A 4 18.29 -19.30 29.47
C SER A 4 17.00 -20.12 29.26
N ASP A 5 15.92 -19.84 30.01
CA ASP A 5 14.65 -20.58 29.89
C ASP A 5 13.73 -20.11 28.74
N ARG A 6 13.93 -18.91 28.18
CA ARG A 6 13.15 -18.46 27.01
C ARG A 6 13.60 -19.08 25.69
N ASN A 7 14.86 -19.50 25.59
CA ASN A 7 15.38 -20.13 24.36
C ASN A 7 14.99 -21.60 24.23
N TYR A 8 14.79 -22.32 25.35
CA TYR A 8 14.33 -23.71 25.30
C TYR A 8 12.83 -23.83 24.90
N ASN A 9 12.00 -22.86 25.27
CA ASN A 9 10.56 -22.91 24.98
C ASN A 9 10.20 -22.38 23.58
N SER A 10 11.04 -21.53 22.99
CA SER A 10 10.86 -21.04 21.61
C SER A 10 11.29 -22.08 20.57
N GLN A 11 12.33 -22.88 20.84
CA GLN A 11 12.70 -24.03 19.99
C GLN A 11 11.64 -25.13 19.97
N ASN A 12 11.03 -25.50 21.12
CA ASN A 12 9.99 -26.53 21.14
C ASN A 12 8.66 -26.12 20.48
N ILE A 13 8.34 -24.81 20.45
CA ILE A 13 7.15 -24.30 19.72
C ILE A 13 7.44 -24.20 18.21
N GLN A 14 8.69 -23.95 17.81
CA GLN A 14 9.11 -24.03 16.40
C GLN A 14 9.17 -25.47 15.91
N ASP A 15 9.71 -26.40 16.71
CA ASP A 15 9.83 -27.82 16.34
C ASP A 15 8.49 -28.56 16.32
N SER A 16 7.52 -28.18 17.17
CA SER A 16 6.16 -28.73 17.09
C SER A 16 5.39 -28.23 15.84
N ARG A 17 5.67 -27.03 15.34
CA ARG A 17 5.12 -26.53 14.06
C ARG A 17 5.85 -27.08 12.84
N ILE A 18 7.13 -27.45 12.96
CA ILE A 18 7.91 -28.08 11.90
C ILE A 18 7.56 -29.58 11.78
N SER A 19 7.20 -30.24 12.88
CA SER A 19 6.84 -31.67 12.90
C SER A 19 5.47 -31.98 12.26
N GLN A 20 4.50 -31.05 12.29
CA GLN A 20 3.18 -31.28 11.65
C GLN A 20 3.15 -31.07 10.13
N ASN A 21 4.19 -30.50 9.52
CA ASN A 21 4.19 -30.15 8.09
C ASN A 21 4.86 -31.21 7.19
N ASN A 22 5.40 -32.29 7.77
CA ASN A 22 6.24 -33.26 7.07
C ASN A 22 5.50 -34.48 6.48
N GLN A 23 4.17 -34.56 6.60
CA GLN A 23 3.34 -35.53 5.87
C GLN A 23 2.52 -34.90 4.72
N LYS A 24 3.06 -33.86 4.07
CA LYS A 24 2.55 -33.44 2.78
C LYS A 24 2.96 -34.47 1.72
N ASN A 25 2.02 -35.35 1.35
CA ASN A 25 2.11 -36.31 0.24
C ASN A 25 2.89 -35.69 -0.92
N PHE A 26 3.84 -36.42 -1.53
CA PHE A 26 4.71 -35.94 -2.61
C PHE A 26 3.96 -35.14 -3.69
N LEU A 27 2.74 -35.58 -4.04
CA LEU A 27 1.85 -34.89 -4.97
C LEU A 27 1.49 -33.45 -4.52
N SER A 28 1.22 -33.22 -3.23
CA SER A 28 0.81 -31.92 -2.68
C SER A 28 1.88 -30.81 -2.78
N ARG A 29 3.14 -31.17 -3.02
CA ARG A 29 4.26 -30.24 -3.21
C ARG A 29 4.38 -29.73 -4.66
N LEU A 30 3.73 -30.39 -5.61
CA LEU A 30 3.78 -30.05 -7.03
C LEU A 30 2.72 -29.01 -7.40
N LYS A 31 2.99 -28.21 -8.45
CA LYS A 31 2.00 -27.27 -9.00
C LYS A 31 0.78 -28.03 -9.53
N LEU A 32 -0.40 -27.41 -9.49
CA LEU A 32 -1.68 -28.03 -9.90
C LEU A 32 -1.60 -28.66 -11.30
N ARG A 33 -0.99 -27.93 -12.25
CA ARG A 33 -0.75 -28.41 -13.62
C ARG A 33 0.06 -29.72 -13.66
N THR A 34 1.10 -29.82 -12.84
CA THR A 34 1.95 -31.00 -12.77
C THR A 34 1.23 -32.17 -12.09
N GLN A 35 0.41 -31.89 -11.07
CA GLN A 35 -0.45 -32.89 -10.43
C GLN A 35 -1.44 -33.51 -11.43
N MET A 36 -2.09 -32.67 -12.25
CA MET A 36 -2.99 -33.12 -13.31
C MET A 36 -2.26 -33.97 -14.36
N LEU A 37 -1.10 -33.51 -14.85
CA LEU A 37 -0.32 -34.25 -15.85
C LEU A 37 0.13 -35.63 -15.34
N ILE A 38 0.63 -35.72 -14.10
CA ILE A 38 1.02 -37.00 -13.49
C ILE A 38 -0.22 -37.88 -13.31
N GLY A 39 -1.35 -37.29 -12.89
CA GLY A 39 -2.58 -38.02 -12.69
C GLY A 39 -3.12 -38.68 -13.96
N TYR A 40 -3.02 -38.01 -15.12
CA TYR A 40 -3.39 -38.59 -16.41
C TYR A 40 -2.35 -39.57 -16.94
N ALA A 41 -1.06 -39.36 -16.66
CA ALA A 41 0.01 -40.23 -17.16
C ALA A 41 0.00 -41.62 -16.52
N ILE A 42 -0.32 -41.75 -15.23
CA ILE A 42 -0.25 -43.03 -14.50
C ILE A 42 -1.21 -44.09 -15.09
N PRO A 43 -2.52 -43.83 -15.27
CA PRO A 43 -3.44 -44.82 -15.84
C PRO A 43 -3.06 -45.21 -17.28
N VAL A 44 -2.55 -44.25 -18.06
CA VAL A 44 -2.09 -44.47 -19.44
C VAL A 44 -0.89 -45.41 -19.47
N VAL A 45 0.10 -45.21 -18.60
CA VAL A 45 1.27 -46.09 -18.49
C VAL A 45 0.87 -47.49 -18.04
N VAL A 46 -0.04 -47.62 -17.07
CA VAL A 46 -0.57 -48.92 -16.61
C VAL A 46 -1.30 -49.64 -17.76
N PHE A 47 -2.09 -48.92 -18.55
CA PHE A 47 -2.79 -49.48 -19.71
C PHE A 47 -1.83 -49.91 -20.84
N MET A 48 -0.81 -49.10 -21.14
CA MET A 48 0.21 -49.47 -22.11
C MET A 48 0.99 -50.72 -21.67
N GLY A 49 1.31 -50.83 -20.38
CA GLY A 49 1.96 -52.01 -19.81
C GLY A 49 1.12 -53.28 -19.97
N SER A 50 -0.17 -53.23 -19.65
CA SER A 50 -1.07 -54.37 -19.85
C SER A 50 -1.25 -54.72 -21.32
N ALA A 51 -1.41 -53.73 -22.20
CA ALA A 51 -1.50 -53.94 -23.64
C ALA A 51 -0.24 -54.61 -24.21
N SER A 52 0.95 -54.20 -23.74
CA SER A 52 2.22 -54.81 -24.16
C SER A 52 2.31 -56.29 -23.77
N ILE A 53 1.84 -56.67 -22.56
CA ILE A 53 1.84 -58.07 -22.10
C ILE A 53 0.82 -58.91 -22.90
N VAL A 54 -0.33 -58.34 -23.25
CA VAL A 54 -1.32 -59.02 -24.09
C VAL A 54 -0.75 -59.25 -25.50
N TYR A 55 -0.04 -58.26 -26.05
CA TYR A 55 0.61 -58.38 -27.35
C TYR A 55 1.61 -59.55 -27.39
N THR A 56 2.49 -59.67 -26.39
CA THR A 56 3.46 -60.78 -26.34
C THR A 56 2.78 -62.16 -26.24
N ASN A 57 1.74 -62.28 -25.39
CA ASN A 57 1.00 -63.55 -25.25
C ASN A 57 0.19 -63.90 -26.50
N THR A 58 -0.24 -62.92 -27.29
CA THR A 58 -0.99 -63.16 -28.52
C THR A 58 -0.12 -63.87 -29.57
N ASN A 59 1.17 -63.54 -29.65
CA ASN A 59 2.10 -64.23 -30.55
C ASN A 59 2.24 -65.71 -30.17
N GLU A 60 2.34 -66.04 -28.88
CA GLU A 60 2.39 -67.44 -28.43
C GLU A 60 1.11 -68.21 -28.77
N VAL A 61 -0.05 -67.54 -28.74
CA VAL A 61 -1.33 -68.13 -29.17
C VAL A 61 -1.32 -68.43 -30.66
N PHE A 62 -0.83 -67.51 -31.50
CA PHE A 62 -0.71 -67.75 -32.94
C PHE A 62 0.21 -68.95 -33.24
N ASP A 63 1.34 -69.05 -32.54
CA ASP A 63 2.25 -70.20 -32.68
C ASP A 63 1.59 -71.51 -32.24
N ALA A 64 0.77 -71.49 -31.18
CA ALA A 64 0.00 -72.66 -30.75
C ALA A 64 -1.06 -73.08 -31.78
N PHE A 65 -1.76 -72.14 -32.41
CA PHE A 65 -2.69 -72.44 -33.50
C PHE A 65 -1.99 -73.05 -34.71
N ASN A 66 -0.81 -72.55 -35.09
CA ASN A 66 -0.03 -73.13 -36.19
C ASN A 66 0.38 -74.59 -35.90
N ARG A 67 0.71 -74.92 -34.65
CA ARG A 67 0.99 -76.31 -34.23
C ARG A 67 -0.25 -77.20 -34.31
N VAL A 68 -1.40 -76.72 -33.85
CA VAL A 68 -2.70 -77.43 -33.97
C VAL A 68 -3.03 -77.73 -35.43
N GLU A 69 -2.87 -76.75 -36.33
CA GLU A 69 -3.10 -76.94 -37.77
C GLU A 69 -2.18 -78.00 -38.38
N THR A 70 -0.90 -78.00 -37.97
CA THR A 70 0.10 -78.98 -38.44
C THR A 70 -0.29 -80.41 -38.03
N VAL A 71 -0.68 -80.62 -36.77
CA VAL A 71 -1.11 -81.94 -36.27
C VAL A 71 -2.40 -82.40 -36.97
N GLN A 72 -3.36 -81.51 -37.21
CA GLN A 72 -4.57 -81.85 -37.97
C GLN A 72 -4.26 -82.31 -39.40
N LYS A 73 -3.37 -81.60 -40.11
CA LYS A 73 -2.92 -82.01 -41.45
C LYS A 73 -2.23 -83.38 -41.41
N SER A 74 -1.42 -83.66 -40.38
CA SER A 74 -0.75 -84.96 -40.17
C SER A 74 -1.76 -86.12 -40.11
N ILE A 75 -2.83 -85.96 -39.33
CA ILE A 75 -3.90 -86.96 -39.19
C ILE A 75 -4.65 -87.15 -40.51
N ILE A 76 -5.05 -86.05 -41.17
CA ILE A 76 -5.85 -86.11 -42.41
C ILE A 76 -5.09 -86.86 -43.51
N GLU A 77 -3.83 -86.48 -43.75
CA GLU A 77 -3.05 -87.08 -44.84
C GLU A 77 -2.64 -88.52 -44.51
N THR A 78 -2.34 -88.85 -43.25
CA THR A 78 -2.05 -90.25 -42.86
C THR A 78 -3.27 -91.15 -42.99
N ASN A 79 -4.47 -90.64 -42.67
CA ASN A 79 -5.71 -91.37 -42.92
C ASN A 79 -5.97 -91.59 -44.41
N LYS A 80 -5.58 -90.66 -45.30
CA LYS A 80 -5.66 -90.87 -46.75
C LYS A 80 -4.70 -91.96 -47.21
N VAL A 81 -3.46 -91.98 -46.70
CA VAL A 81 -2.49 -93.06 -46.94
C VAL A 81 -3.11 -94.39 -46.52
N ALA A 82 -3.67 -94.46 -45.31
CA ALA A 82 -4.28 -95.65 -44.76
C ALA A 82 -5.49 -96.17 -45.55
N LEU A 83 -6.38 -95.27 -45.93
CA LEU A 83 -7.56 -95.60 -46.73
C LEU A 83 -7.13 -96.14 -48.11
N SER A 84 -6.20 -95.45 -48.76
CA SER A 84 -5.69 -95.82 -50.08
C SER A 84 -4.98 -97.18 -50.05
N GLY A 85 -4.11 -97.41 -49.06
CA GLY A 85 -3.42 -98.70 -48.89
C GLY A 85 -4.38 -99.85 -48.59
N SER A 86 -5.41 -99.62 -47.77
CA SER A 86 -6.44 -100.62 -47.49
C SER A 86 -7.27 -100.96 -48.73
N ASN A 87 -7.62 -99.94 -49.52
CA ASN A 87 -8.34 -100.12 -50.77
C ASN A 87 -7.48 -100.82 -51.84
N MET A 88 -6.16 -100.60 -51.88
CA MET A 88 -5.26 -101.38 -52.73
C MET A 88 -5.38 -102.87 -52.40
N VAL A 89 -5.40 -103.23 -51.11
CA VAL A 89 -5.57 -104.63 -50.68
C VAL A 89 -6.96 -105.18 -51.05
N ALA A 90 -8.01 -104.39 -50.85
CA ALA A 90 -9.37 -104.79 -51.19
C ALA A 90 -9.54 -105.01 -52.70
N ASN A 91 -9.03 -104.09 -53.52
CA ASN A 91 -9.14 -104.13 -54.97
C ASN A 91 -8.30 -105.24 -55.58
N SER A 92 -7.09 -105.50 -55.05
CA SER A 92 -6.28 -106.62 -55.55
C SER A 92 -6.95 -107.97 -55.28
N ARG A 93 -7.57 -108.12 -54.10
CA ARG A 93 -8.37 -109.32 -53.74
C ARG A 93 -9.64 -109.43 -54.59
N ALA A 94 -10.34 -108.32 -54.82
CA ALA A 94 -11.52 -108.30 -55.67
C ALA A 94 -11.19 -108.68 -57.12
N PHE A 95 -10.04 -108.23 -57.64
CA PHE A 95 -9.54 -108.65 -58.94
C PHE A 95 -9.23 -110.15 -58.98
N LEU A 96 -8.54 -110.69 -57.96
CA LEU A 96 -8.23 -112.12 -57.87
C LEU A 96 -9.49 -113.01 -57.89
N LEU A 97 -10.59 -112.56 -57.28
CA LEU A 97 -11.83 -113.34 -57.18
C LEU A 97 -12.78 -113.19 -58.39
N SER A 98 -12.76 -112.03 -59.05
CA SER A 98 -13.73 -111.69 -60.10
C SER A 98 -13.13 -111.57 -61.50
N GLU A 99 -11.82 -111.44 -61.61
CA GLU A 99 -11.03 -111.20 -62.83
C GLU A 99 -11.48 -109.96 -63.64
N LYS A 100 -12.27 -109.06 -63.05
CA LYS A 100 -12.74 -107.81 -63.70
C LYS A 100 -11.68 -106.72 -63.67
N GLU A 101 -11.30 -106.23 -64.84
CA GLU A 101 -10.22 -105.24 -65.00
C GLU A 101 -10.53 -103.86 -64.36
N ASP A 102 -11.79 -103.56 -64.04
CA ASP A 102 -12.18 -102.35 -63.28
C ASP A 102 -11.50 -102.29 -61.90
N PHE A 103 -11.25 -103.44 -61.26
CA PHE A 103 -10.56 -103.47 -59.97
C PHE A 103 -9.06 -103.16 -60.10
N ILE A 104 -8.43 -103.40 -61.26
CA ILE A 104 -7.06 -102.95 -61.52
C ILE A 104 -7.03 -101.42 -61.67
N LYS A 105 -8.01 -100.82 -62.34
CA LYS A 105 -8.10 -99.35 -62.44
C LYS A 105 -8.26 -98.70 -61.06
N LEU A 106 -9.17 -99.24 -60.24
CA LEU A 106 -9.36 -98.78 -58.86
C LEU A 106 -8.11 -99.01 -58.01
N TYR A 107 -7.40 -100.12 -58.19
CA TYR A 107 -6.11 -100.36 -57.55
C TYR A 107 -5.08 -99.28 -57.89
N ASN A 108 -4.88 -99.03 -59.19
CA ASN A 108 -3.90 -98.05 -59.66
C ASN A 108 -4.23 -96.62 -59.19
N GLN A 109 -5.52 -96.27 -59.13
CA GLN A 109 -5.97 -95.00 -58.56
C GLN A 109 -5.62 -94.92 -57.07
N ASN A 110 -5.94 -95.94 -56.28
CA ASN A 110 -5.58 -95.96 -54.86
C ASN A 110 -4.07 -95.97 -54.64
N TRP A 111 -3.28 -96.56 -55.56
CA TRP A 111 -1.83 -96.44 -55.51
C TRP A 111 -1.33 -95.02 -55.78
N GLN A 112 -1.93 -94.32 -56.74
CA GLN A 112 -1.63 -92.90 -56.98
C GLN A 112 -2.01 -92.04 -55.77
N ASP A 113 -3.19 -92.26 -55.18
CA ASP A 113 -3.65 -91.54 -53.99
C ASP A 113 -2.74 -91.81 -52.79
N PHE A 114 -2.30 -93.06 -52.61
CA PHE A 114 -1.29 -93.44 -51.61
C PHE A 114 0.01 -92.66 -51.81
N GLN A 115 0.56 -92.65 -53.03
CA GLN A 115 1.80 -91.93 -53.34
C GLN A 115 1.65 -90.42 -53.15
N GLN A 116 0.51 -89.83 -53.53
CA GLN A 116 0.28 -88.40 -53.38
C GLN A 116 0.17 -88.00 -51.91
N ALA A 117 -0.62 -88.73 -51.11
CA ALA A 117 -0.75 -88.47 -49.68
C ALA A 117 0.58 -88.68 -48.94
N SER A 118 1.34 -89.72 -49.30
CA SER A 118 2.70 -89.91 -48.78
C SER A 118 3.63 -88.75 -49.12
N LYS A 119 3.57 -88.22 -50.35
CA LYS A 119 4.41 -87.09 -50.78
C LYS A 119 4.06 -85.79 -50.04
N ILE A 120 2.79 -85.55 -49.69
CA ILE A 120 2.37 -84.39 -48.91
C ILE A 120 2.97 -84.47 -47.49
N LEU A 121 2.88 -85.64 -46.86
CA LEU A 121 3.47 -85.87 -45.53
C LEU A 121 4.99 -85.69 -45.52
N GLU A 122 5.69 -86.05 -46.61
CA GLU A 122 7.14 -85.84 -46.76
C GLU A 122 7.53 -84.38 -47.03
N ARG A 123 6.86 -83.71 -47.97
CA ARG A 123 7.28 -82.39 -48.46
C ARG A 123 7.04 -81.29 -47.43
N ASP A 124 5.89 -81.34 -46.76
CA ASP A 124 5.41 -80.23 -45.95
C ASP A 124 5.90 -80.32 -44.49
N HIS A 125 6.85 -81.22 -44.18
CA HIS A 125 7.41 -81.47 -42.84
C HIS A 125 6.34 -81.67 -41.77
N ILE A 126 5.18 -82.20 -42.17
CA ILE A 126 3.99 -82.32 -41.34
C ILE A 126 4.24 -83.30 -40.19
N VAL A 127 4.98 -84.38 -40.46
CA VAL A 127 5.38 -85.37 -39.46
C VAL A 127 6.72 -84.97 -38.84
N THR A 128 6.64 -84.20 -37.76
CA THR A 128 7.82 -83.65 -37.06
C THR A 128 8.38 -84.59 -35.99
N ASP A 129 7.55 -85.46 -35.42
CA ASP A 129 7.95 -86.38 -34.37
C ASP A 129 8.78 -87.55 -34.92
N ILE A 130 9.89 -87.87 -34.25
CA ILE A 130 10.85 -88.89 -34.72
C ILE A 130 10.17 -90.28 -34.80
N GLN A 131 9.33 -90.63 -33.84
CA GLN A 131 8.63 -91.92 -33.83
C GLN A 131 7.53 -91.96 -34.88
N GLN A 132 6.79 -90.86 -35.06
CA GLN A 132 5.76 -90.77 -36.11
C GLN A 132 6.37 -90.86 -37.51
N LYS A 133 7.53 -90.22 -37.71
CA LYS A 133 8.27 -90.30 -38.97
C LYS A 133 8.69 -91.74 -39.28
N GLN A 134 9.16 -92.48 -38.27
CA GLN A 134 9.48 -93.91 -38.42
C GLN A 134 8.25 -94.75 -38.77
N ARG A 135 7.12 -94.52 -38.08
CA ARG A 135 5.85 -95.21 -38.38
C ARG A 135 5.38 -94.94 -39.80
N PHE A 136 5.47 -93.69 -40.25
CA PHE A 136 5.10 -93.29 -41.60
C PHE A 136 6.02 -93.91 -42.66
N GLU A 137 7.34 -93.91 -42.44
CA GLU A 137 8.28 -94.57 -43.35
C GLU A 137 8.00 -96.08 -43.46
N GLU A 138 7.64 -96.71 -42.35
CA GLU A 138 7.26 -98.12 -42.33
C GLU A 138 5.93 -98.38 -43.06
N MET A 139 4.92 -97.51 -42.89
CA MET A 139 3.68 -97.55 -43.68
C MET A 139 3.97 -97.46 -45.18
N LYS A 140 4.85 -96.53 -45.58
CA LYS A 140 5.28 -96.35 -46.98
C LYS A 140 5.96 -97.60 -47.51
N ARG A 141 6.87 -98.19 -46.73
CA ARG A 141 7.56 -99.44 -47.07
C ARG A 141 6.57 -100.59 -47.29
N ILE A 142 5.61 -100.76 -46.37
CA ILE A 142 4.58 -101.80 -46.48
C ILE A 142 3.73 -101.59 -47.74
N GLY A 143 3.31 -100.34 -48.03
CA GLY A 143 2.55 -100.05 -49.25
C GLY A 143 3.33 -100.36 -50.53
N GLN A 144 4.63 -100.04 -50.57
CA GLN A 144 5.50 -100.35 -51.71
C GLN A 144 5.74 -101.86 -51.89
N GLU A 145 5.95 -102.59 -50.79
CA GLU A 145 6.10 -104.04 -50.84
C GLU A 145 4.79 -104.71 -51.26
N TYR A 146 3.66 -104.20 -50.78
CA TYR A 146 2.34 -104.66 -51.17
C TYR A 146 2.06 -104.41 -52.66
N ASP A 147 2.49 -103.28 -53.21
CA ASP A 147 2.38 -102.99 -54.65
C ASP A 147 3.15 -104.00 -55.51
N ARG A 148 4.39 -104.31 -55.13
CA ARG A 148 5.17 -105.35 -55.83
C ARG A 148 4.48 -106.72 -55.74
N TYR A 149 3.97 -107.07 -54.57
CA TYR A 149 3.25 -108.30 -54.33
C TYR A 149 1.94 -108.39 -55.14
N ALA A 150 1.13 -107.32 -55.14
CA ALA A 150 -0.13 -107.27 -55.90
C ALA A 150 0.12 -107.37 -57.40
N ASN A 151 1.17 -106.72 -57.93
CA ASN A 151 1.54 -106.83 -59.33
C ASN A 151 1.95 -108.27 -59.73
N GLN A 152 2.57 -109.05 -58.83
CA GLN A 152 2.82 -110.48 -59.07
C GLN A 152 1.51 -111.27 -59.18
N ILE A 153 0.54 -111.01 -58.29
CA ILE A 153 -0.80 -111.59 -58.37
C ILE A 153 -1.48 -111.21 -59.69
N PHE A 154 -1.45 -109.94 -60.08
CA PHE A 154 -2.06 -109.46 -61.32
C PHE A 154 -1.47 -110.15 -62.55
N ASN A 155 -0.15 -110.33 -62.60
CA ASN A 155 0.52 -111.04 -63.69
C ASN A 155 0.16 -112.53 -63.74
N LEU A 156 0.05 -113.21 -62.59
CA LEU A 156 -0.32 -114.63 -62.53
C LEU A 156 -1.77 -114.88 -62.99
N VAL A 157 -2.71 -114.01 -62.60
CA VAL A 157 -4.10 -114.07 -63.07
C VAL A 157 -4.19 -113.78 -64.57
N LYS A 158 -3.49 -112.74 -65.07
CA LYS A 158 -3.49 -112.38 -66.51
C LYS A 158 -2.88 -113.45 -67.42
N THR A 159 -1.97 -114.28 -66.91
CA THR A 159 -1.33 -115.38 -67.66
C THR A 159 -2.11 -116.70 -67.58
N GLY A 160 -3.31 -116.69 -66.99
CA GLY A 160 -4.18 -117.87 -66.87
C GLY A 160 -3.78 -118.84 -65.76
N ASN A 161 -2.84 -118.46 -64.89
CA ASN A 161 -2.37 -119.28 -63.77
C ASN A 161 -3.06 -118.88 -62.46
N SER A 162 -4.40 -118.88 -62.46
CA SER A 162 -5.21 -118.42 -61.32
C SER A 162 -5.00 -119.28 -60.06
N GLN A 163 -4.60 -120.54 -60.19
CA GLN A 163 -4.27 -121.40 -59.04
C GLN A 163 -3.00 -120.92 -58.31
N ALA A 164 -1.93 -120.61 -59.05
CA ALA A 164 -0.71 -120.07 -58.44
C ALA A 164 -0.92 -118.67 -57.83
N ALA A 165 -1.79 -117.85 -58.43
CA ALA A 165 -2.19 -116.57 -57.86
C ALA A 165 -2.94 -116.74 -56.54
N MET A 166 -3.82 -117.74 -56.45
CA MET A 166 -4.56 -118.07 -55.24
C MET A 166 -3.66 -118.65 -54.14
N ASP A 167 -2.67 -119.47 -54.49
CA ASP A 167 -1.68 -119.99 -53.54
C ASP A 167 -0.78 -118.86 -52.99
N LEU A 168 -0.35 -117.94 -53.86
CA LEU A 168 0.39 -116.75 -53.44
C LEU A 168 -0.45 -115.85 -52.53
N PHE A 169 -1.75 -115.72 -52.79
CA PHE A 169 -2.67 -115.01 -51.91
C PHE A 169 -2.84 -115.71 -50.54
N ASN A 170 -2.99 -117.04 -50.56
CA ASN A 170 -3.14 -117.87 -49.37
C ASN A 170 -1.86 -117.98 -48.52
N SER A 171 -0.71 -117.48 -49.02
CA SER A 171 0.51 -117.31 -48.23
C SER A 171 0.35 -116.37 -47.02
N GLY A 172 -0.71 -115.55 -47.01
CA GLY A 172 -1.01 -114.62 -45.93
C GLY A 172 -0.18 -113.33 -45.93
N ILE A 173 0.74 -113.15 -46.90
CA ILE A 173 1.57 -111.95 -47.04
C ILE A 173 0.70 -110.69 -47.13
N GLY A 174 -0.34 -110.72 -47.97
CA GLY A 174 -1.22 -109.56 -48.14
C GLY A 174 -2.07 -109.25 -46.91
N THR A 175 -2.53 -110.27 -46.20
CA THR A 175 -3.29 -110.12 -44.95
C THR A 175 -2.41 -109.54 -43.85
N LYS A 176 -1.16 -109.99 -43.76
CA LYS A 176 -0.18 -109.47 -42.80
C LYS A 176 0.18 -108.01 -43.11
N ALA A 177 0.44 -107.69 -44.38
CA ALA A 177 0.72 -106.32 -44.82
C ALA A 177 -0.43 -105.37 -44.45
N LEU A 178 -1.69 -105.76 -44.68
CA LEU A 178 -2.85 -104.97 -44.27
C LEU A 178 -2.94 -104.81 -42.75
N ALA A 179 -2.72 -105.89 -41.99
CA ALA A 179 -2.78 -105.85 -40.52
C ALA A 179 -1.70 -104.94 -39.93
N ASP A 180 -0.45 -105.07 -40.39
CA ASP A 180 0.68 -104.24 -39.95
C ASP A 180 0.44 -102.77 -40.34
N PHE A 181 -0.09 -102.52 -41.54
CA PHE A 181 -0.41 -101.18 -42.02
C PHE A 181 -1.55 -100.51 -41.25
N LEU A 182 -2.65 -101.22 -40.99
CA LEU A 182 -3.76 -100.72 -40.18
C LEU A 182 -3.32 -100.48 -38.72
N LYS A 183 -2.49 -101.37 -38.17
CA LYS A 183 -1.92 -101.20 -36.83
C LYS A 183 -1.08 -99.94 -36.74
N LEU A 184 -0.13 -99.75 -37.66
CA LEU A 184 0.70 -98.55 -37.69
C LEU A 184 -0.14 -97.28 -37.85
N THR A 185 -1.16 -97.32 -38.71
CA THR A 185 -2.07 -96.18 -38.92
C THR A 185 -2.81 -95.82 -37.64
N ASN A 186 -3.38 -96.82 -36.95
CA ASN A 186 -4.09 -96.59 -35.69
C ASN A 186 -3.16 -96.02 -34.63
N GLU A 187 -1.97 -96.60 -34.46
CA GLU A 187 -0.97 -96.10 -33.50
C GLU A 187 -0.49 -94.68 -33.85
N PHE A 188 -0.37 -94.34 -35.14
CA PHE A 188 -0.05 -92.98 -35.61
C PHE A 188 -1.18 -92.00 -35.28
N THR A 189 -2.39 -92.35 -35.68
CA THR A 189 -3.59 -91.50 -35.52
C THR A 189 -3.92 -91.28 -34.05
N GLU A 190 -3.81 -92.30 -33.21
CA GLU A 190 -4.03 -92.19 -31.77
C GLU A 190 -3.04 -91.22 -31.12
N THR A 191 -1.75 -91.34 -31.47
CA THR A 191 -0.70 -90.46 -30.93
C THR A 191 -0.91 -89.01 -31.37
N GLU A 192 -1.17 -88.76 -32.66
CA GLU A 192 -1.42 -87.40 -33.17
C GLU A 192 -2.72 -86.82 -32.61
N THR A 193 -3.76 -87.64 -32.38
CA THR A 193 -5.01 -87.19 -31.75
C THR A 193 -4.78 -86.77 -30.29
N GLN A 194 -3.95 -87.51 -29.54
CA GLN A 194 -3.56 -87.11 -28.18
C GLN A 194 -2.77 -85.81 -28.18
N LYS A 195 -1.81 -85.65 -29.11
CA LYS A 195 -1.03 -84.41 -29.29
C LYS A 195 -1.92 -83.23 -29.66
N LEU A 196 -2.89 -83.43 -30.55
CA LEU A 196 -3.89 -82.42 -30.92
C LEU A 196 -4.71 -81.94 -29.73
N SER A 197 -5.11 -82.86 -28.84
CA SER A 197 -5.83 -82.53 -27.61
C SER A 197 -4.96 -81.68 -26.67
N GLN A 198 -3.69 -82.06 -26.49
CA GLN A 198 -2.74 -81.31 -25.67
C GLN A 198 -2.47 -79.90 -26.21
N GLU A 199 -2.20 -79.76 -27.51
CA GLU A 199 -1.97 -78.45 -28.15
C GLU A 199 -3.23 -77.57 -28.09
N ASN A 200 -4.43 -78.14 -28.25
CA ASN A 200 -5.68 -77.40 -28.08
C ASN A 200 -5.90 -76.90 -26.64
N ILE A 201 -5.56 -77.70 -25.64
CA ILE A 201 -5.65 -77.29 -24.22
C ILE A 201 -4.64 -76.19 -23.94
N ALA A 202 -3.40 -76.32 -24.44
CA ALA A 202 -2.36 -75.31 -24.30
C ALA A 202 -2.79 -73.97 -24.94
N ALA A 203 -3.25 -74.00 -26.19
CA ALA A 203 -3.73 -72.81 -26.90
C ALA A 203 -4.89 -72.12 -26.16
N LYS A 204 -5.87 -72.88 -25.67
CA LYS A 204 -6.99 -72.34 -24.87
C LYS A 204 -6.51 -71.71 -23.56
N LYS A 205 -5.55 -72.34 -22.87
CA LYS A 205 -4.99 -71.81 -21.62
C LYS A 205 -4.24 -70.50 -21.84
N THR A 206 -3.41 -70.42 -22.89
CA THR A 206 -2.68 -69.19 -23.25
C THR A 206 -3.65 -68.07 -23.65
N LEU A 207 -4.68 -68.39 -24.43
CA LEU A 207 -5.72 -67.43 -24.81
C LEU A 207 -6.50 -66.91 -23.58
N GLN A 208 -6.90 -67.80 -22.68
CA GLN A 208 -7.60 -67.42 -21.45
C GLN A 208 -6.74 -66.55 -20.53
N LEU A 209 -5.43 -66.86 -20.43
CA LEU A 209 -4.48 -66.05 -19.68
C LEU A 209 -4.32 -64.65 -20.29
N ALA A 210 -4.23 -64.54 -21.62
CA ALA A 210 -4.16 -63.26 -22.31
C ALA A 210 -5.42 -62.40 -22.09
N VAL A 211 -6.61 -63.00 -22.20
CA VAL A 211 -7.90 -62.31 -21.97
C VAL A 211 -8.03 -61.85 -20.51
N ASN A 212 -7.69 -62.71 -19.54
CA ASN A 212 -7.74 -62.36 -18.13
C ASN A 212 -6.79 -61.18 -17.81
N LEU A 213 -5.56 -61.21 -18.32
CA LEU A 213 -4.61 -60.09 -18.14
C LEU A 213 -5.11 -58.79 -18.76
N LEU A 214 -5.80 -58.85 -19.90
CA LEU A 214 -6.42 -57.68 -20.53
C LEU A 214 -7.53 -57.10 -19.65
N ILE A 215 -8.43 -57.94 -19.12
CA ILE A 215 -9.54 -57.50 -18.26
C ILE A 215 -9.01 -56.92 -16.95
N PHE A 216 -8.11 -57.63 -16.25
CA PHE A 216 -7.53 -57.15 -15.00
C PHE A 216 -6.69 -55.89 -15.21
N GLY A 217 -5.87 -55.83 -16.25
CA GLY A 217 -5.06 -54.65 -16.58
C GLY A 217 -5.90 -53.43 -16.91
N SER A 218 -6.97 -53.61 -17.69
CA SER A 218 -7.93 -52.53 -18.02
C SER A 218 -8.73 -52.08 -16.79
N GLY A 219 -9.15 -53.02 -15.94
CA GLY A 219 -9.86 -52.73 -14.70
C GLY A 219 -9.00 -51.95 -13.70
N ILE A 220 -7.74 -52.34 -13.51
CA ILE A 220 -6.78 -51.60 -12.66
C ILE A 220 -6.52 -50.20 -13.22
N SER A 221 -6.34 -50.06 -14.53
CA SER A 221 -6.18 -48.74 -15.16
C SER A 221 -7.41 -47.84 -14.95
N ALA A 222 -8.63 -48.37 -15.13
CA ALA A 222 -9.86 -47.62 -14.90
C ALA A 222 -10.04 -47.21 -13.43
N LEU A 223 -9.78 -48.12 -12.49
CA LEU A 223 -9.86 -47.83 -11.05
C LEU A 223 -8.83 -46.79 -10.63
N THR A 224 -7.59 -46.91 -11.09
CA THR A 224 -6.55 -45.91 -10.80
C THR A 224 -6.90 -44.54 -11.40
N ALA A 225 -7.47 -44.49 -12.60
CA ALA A 225 -7.96 -43.24 -13.20
C ALA A 225 -9.07 -42.59 -12.35
N LEU A 226 -10.05 -43.37 -11.88
CA LEU A 226 -11.15 -42.85 -11.04
C LEU A 226 -10.65 -42.34 -9.69
N VAL A 227 -9.77 -43.09 -9.01
CA VAL A 227 -9.20 -42.69 -7.72
C VAL A 227 -8.36 -41.42 -7.86
N ILE A 228 -7.53 -41.34 -8.90
CA ILE A 228 -6.71 -40.16 -9.17
C ILE A 228 -7.59 -38.96 -9.54
N ALA A 229 -8.62 -39.14 -10.38
CA ALA A 229 -9.56 -38.09 -10.74
C ALA A 229 -10.29 -37.55 -9.50
N TRP A 230 -10.74 -38.43 -8.61
CA TRP A 230 -11.38 -38.04 -7.35
C TRP A 230 -10.40 -37.28 -6.42
N LEU A 231 -9.17 -37.76 -6.26
CA LEU A 231 -8.14 -37.09 -5.46
C LEU A 231 -7.80 -35.70 -6.00
N ILE A 232 -7.61 -35.58 -7.32
CA ILE A 232 -7.32 -34.29 -7.96
C ILE A 232 -8.51 -33.34 -7.79
N SER A 233 -9.74 -33.81 -8.07
CA SER A 233 -10.95 -33.02 -7.92
C SER A 233 -11.10 -32.48 -6.49
N SER A 234 -10.91 -33.34 -5.48
CA SER A 234 -10.97 -32.94 -4.07
C SER A 234 -9.89 -31.91 -3.69
N VAL A 235 -8.65 -32.09 -4.14
CA VAL A 235 -7.56 -31.14 -3.87
C VAL A 235 -7.78 -29.80 -4.57
N VAL A 236 -8.27 -29.82 -5.81
CA VAL A 236 -8.59 -28.61 -6.59
C VAL A 236 -9.74 -27.85 -5.95
N SER A 237 -10.86 -28.53 -5.67
CA SER A 237 -12.05 -27.95 -5.03
C SER A 237 -11.71 -27.29 -3.70
N ASN A 238 -10.97 -28.00 -2.83
CA ASN A 238 -10.54 -27.45 -1.54
C ASN A 238 -9.66 -26.19 -1.68
N LYS A 239 -8.71 -26.18 -2.62
CA LYS A 239 -7.84 -25.02 -2.85
C LYS A 239 -8.60 -23.82 -3.41
N ILE A 240 -9.55 -24.06 -4.32
CA ILE A 240 -10.39 -22.99 -4.87
C ILE A 240 -11.31 -22.43 -3.78
N SER A 241 -11.97 -23.29 -2.99
CA SER A 241 -12.82 -22.86 -1.88
C SER A 241 -12.03 -22.06 -0.82
N GLN A 242 -10.82 -22.49 -0.46
CA GLN A 242 -9.94 -21.72 0.43
C GLN A 242 -9.55 -20.36 -0.16
N SER A 243 -9.30 -20.30 -1.48
CA SER A 243 -8.96 -19.06 -2.17
C SER A 243 -10.17 -18.12 -2.22
N ALA A 244 -11.36 -18.63 -2.53
CA ALA A 244 -12.62 -17.88 -2.51
C ALA A 244 -12.93 -17.32 -1.11
N SER A 245 -12.78 -18.13 -0.06
CA SER A 245 -12.95 -17.67 1.32
C SER A 245 -11.90 -16.63 1.73
N SER A 246 -10.66 -16.76 1.25
CA SER A 246 -9.62 -15.75 1.49
C SER A 246 -9.98 -14.42 0.81
N ILE A 247 -10.49 -14.47 -0.43
CA ILE A 247 -10.97 -13.28 -1.15
C ILE A 247 -12.13 -12.61 -0.41
N ASP A 248 -13.12 -13.37 0.03
CA ASP A 248 -14.28 -12.86 0.78
C ASP A 248 -13.85 -12.18 2.09
N ASN A 249 -12.95 -12.82 2.85
CA ASN A 249 -12.39 -12.24 4.07
C ASN A 249 -11.63 -10.93 3.78
N SER A 250 -10.73 -10.94 2.78
CA SER A 250 -9.99 -9.73 2.39
C SER A 250 -10.92 -8.62 1.89
N ALA A 251 -11.95 -8.95 1.12
CA ALA A 251 -12.95 -8.01 0.66
C ALA A 251 -13.75 -7.41 1.83
N GLY A 252 -14.07 -8.22 2.84
CA GLY A 252 -14.66 -7.77 4.10
C GLY A 252 -13.76 -6.80 4.89
N GLU A 253 -12.47 -7.08 4.98
CA GLU A 253 -11.48 -6.19 5.60
C GLU A 253 -11.35 -4.86 4.84
N ILE A 254 -11.23 -4.91 3.52
CA ILE A 254 -11.17 -3.70 2.67
C ILE A 254 -12.46 -2.88 2.85
N ASN A 255 -13.63 -3.53 2.91
CA ASN A 255 -14.90 -2.83 3.10
C ASN A 255 -14.97 -2.09 4.45
N ARG A 256 -14.42 -2.69 5.53
CA ARG A 256 -14.29 -2.00 6.83
C ARG A 256 -13.34 -0.81 6.75
N ALA A 257 -12.19 -0.99 6.08
CA ALA A 257 -11.22 0.08 5.87
C ALA A 257 -11.82 1.25 5.07
N VAL A 258 -12.61 0.95 4.03
CA VAL A 258 -13.37 1.95 3.27
C VAL A 258 -14.33 2.69 4.20
N ARG A 259 -15.23 2.01 4.92
CA ARG A 259 -16.17 2.72 5.83
C ARG A 259 -15.47 3.61 6.86
N GLN A 260 -14.33 3.17 7.39
CA GLN A 260 -13.52 3.96 8.31
C GLN A 260 -12.95 5.21 7.62
N GLN A 261 -12.37 5.05 6.42
CA GLN A 261 -11.85 6.16 5.63
C GLN A 261 -12.95 7.18 5.26
N GLU A 262 -14.19 6.74 5.11
CA GLU A 262 -15.37 7.56 4.76
C GLU A 262 -15.70 8.49 5.92
N THR A 263 -15.68 7.91 7.13
CA THR A 263 -15.90 8.64 8.38
C THR A 263 -14.79 9.68 8.62
N ILE A 264 -13.53 9.31 8.34
CA ILE A 264 -12.38 10.21 8.43
C ILE A 264 -12.52 11.35 7.41
N THR A 265 -12.83 11.04 6.16
CA THR A 265 -12.98 12.02 5.08
C THR A 265 -14.11 13.01 5.39
N ASN A 266 -15.26 12.53 5.90
CA ASN A 266 -16.35 13.41 6.34
C ASN A 266 -15.95 14.33 7.49
N SER A 267 -15.23 13.79 8.49
CA SER A 267 -14.71 14.60 9.59
C SER A 267 -13.72 15.66 9.09
N GLN A 268 -12.88 15.29 8.13
CA GLN A 268 -11.92 16.19 7.50
C GLN A 268 -12.62 17.34 6.77
N VAL A 269 -13.69 17.08 6.02
CA VAL A 269 -14.50 18.14 5.37
C VAL A 269 -15.07 19.12 6.40
N ILE A 270 -15.56 18.62 7.54
CA ILE A 270 -16.06 19.49 8.63
C ILE A 270 -14.92 20.36 9.18
N SER A 271 -13.75 19.78 9.45
CA SER A 271 -12.58 20.52 9.94
C SER A 271 -12.06 21.55 8.93
N ILE A 272 -12.08 21.23 7.63
CA ILE A 272 -11.71 22.16 6.55
C ILE A 272 -12.67 23.35 6.54
N ASN A 273 -13.98 23.11 6.61
CA ASN A 273 -14.97 24.19 6.64
C ASN A 273 -14.80 25.07 7.88
N GLN A 274 -14.62 24.48 9.07
CA GLN A 274 -14.35 25.23 10.30
C GLN A 274 -13.09 26.08 10.19
N THR A 275 -12.01 25.50 9.67
CA THR A 275 -10.74 26.23 9.50
C THR A 275 -10.88 27.36 8.49
N THR A 276 -11.63 27.15 7.41
CA THR A 276 -11.91 28.18 6.40
C THR A 276 -12.67 29.36 7.02
N THR A 277 -13.73 29.09 7.79
CA THR A 277 -14.46 30.14 8.52
C THR A 277 -13.55 30.91 9.48
N SER A 278 -12.71 30.21 10.26
CA SER A 278 -11.75 30.86 11.16
C SER A 278 -10.73 31.71 10.39
N MET A 279 -10.33 31.30 9.20
CA MET A 279 -9.43 32.09 8.34
C MET A 279 -10.13 33.34 7.79
N ASP A 280 -11.41 33.25 7.42
CA ASP A 280 -12.20 34.42 7.01
C ASP A 280 -12.33 35.45 8.15
N GLU A 281 -12.61 34.99 9.37
CA GLU A 281 -12.64 35.83 10.57
C GLU A 281 -11.28 36.47 10.86
N LEU A 282 -10.18 35.70 10.76
CA LEU A 282 -8.82 36.21 10.89
C LEU A 282 -8.50 37.24 9.80
N GLY A 283 -8.98 37.02 8.56
CA GLY A 283 -8.79 37.95 7.45
C GLY A 283 -9.48 39.29 7.71
N ALA A 284 -10.71 39.25 8.22
CA ALA A 284 -11.43 40.44 8.66
C ALA A 284 -10.70 41.16 9.81
N SER A 285 -10.22 40.40 10.80
CA SER A 285 -9.45 40.94 11.93
C SER A 285 -8.15 41.61 11.50
N ALA A 286 -7.39 41.00 10.58
CA ALA A 286 -6.17 41.59 10.02
C ALA A 286 -6.45 42.90 9.25
N LYS A 287 -7.55 42.95 8.49
CA LYS A 287 -7.99 44.18 7.82
C LYS A 287 -8.35 45.28 8.83
N GLN A 288 -9.09 44.93 9.87
CA GLN A 288 -9.45 45.86 10.95
C GLN A 288 -8.20 46.36 11.69
N ALA A 289 -7.24 45.49 11.99
CA ALA A 289 -5.98 45.87 12.63
C ALA A 289 -5.18 46.86 11.76
N THR A 290 -5.16 46.65 10.44
CA THR A 290 -4.55 47.58 9.48
C THR A 290 -5.22 48.96 9.56
N GLN A 291 -6.55 49.01 9.49
CA GLN A 291 -7.30 50.28 9.56
C GLN A 291 -7.09 51.00 10.89
N GLN A 292 -7.10 50.25 12.01
CA GLN A 292 -6.88 50.81 13.34
C GLN A 292 -5.46 51.37 13.48
N ALA A 293 -4.47 50.67 12.95
CA ALA A 293 -3.08 51.11 12.96
C ALA A 293 -2.87 52.38 12.11
N ASP A 294 -3.47 52.45 10.92
CA ASP A 294 -3.40 53.63 10.07
C ASP A 294 -4.09 54.85 10.74
N MET A 295 -5.23 54.64 11.41
CA MET A 295 -5.90 55.68 12.20
C MET A 295 -5.06 56.14 13.41
N SER A 296 -4.42 55.22 14.12
CA SER A 296 -3.52 55.54 15.23
C SER A 296 -2.31 56.36 14.76
N ALA A 297 -1.73 56.02 13.60
CA ALA A 297 -0.62 56.78 13.01
C ALA A 297 -1.05 58.21 12.66
N LEU A 298 -2.25 58.39 12.06
CA LEU A 298 -2.80 59.71 11.77
C LEU A 298 -3.05 60.53 13.05
N GLY A 299 -3.65 59.91 14.07
CA GLY A 299 -3.87 60.56 15.36
C GLY A 299 -2.57 60.98 16.05
N ALA A 300 -1.55 60.12 16.00
CA ALA A 300 -0.22 60.44 16.51
C ALA A 300 0.42 61.59 15.74
N GLN A 301 0.29 61.65 14.42
CA GLN A 301 0.79 62.78 13.63
C GLN A 301 0.13 64.12 14.02
N HIS A 302 -1.17 64.10 14.31
CA HIS A 302 -1.87 65.29 14.82
C HIS A 302 -1.36 65.70 16.20
N LEU A 303 -1.13 64.74 17.11
CA LEU A 303 -0.54 65.02 18.43
C LEU A 303 0.87 65.61 18.32
N LEU A 304 1.67 65.16 17.34
CA LEU A 304 3.02 65.71 17.13
C LEU A 304 2.95 67.21 16.79
N ASN A 305 2.02 67.60 15.92
CA ASN A 305 1.80 69.00 15.57
C ASN A 305 1.34 69.84 16.78
N LEU A 306 0.47 69.28 17.63
CA LEU A 306 0.07 69.93 18.89
C LEU A 306 1.25 70.12 19.84
N ALA A 307 2.14 69.13 19.97
CA ALA A 307 3.33 69.23 20.81
C ALA A 307 4.32 70.29 20.28
N GLU A 308 4.51 70.36 18.96
CA GLU A 308 5.31 71.41 18.30
C GLU A 308 4.73 72.81 18.54
N THR A 309 3.41 72.95 18.38
CA THR A 309 2.69 74.21 18.67
C THR A 309 2.81 74.59 20.15
N GLY A 310 2.68 73.62 21.06
CA GLY A 310 2.85 73.81 22.50
C GLY A 310 4.25 74.32 22.86
N ASN A 311 5.29 73.72 22.25
CA ASN A 311 6.67 74.19 22.40
C ASN A 311 6.86 75.63 21.91
N GLN A 312 6.25 75.99 20.78
CA GLN A 312 6.34 77.35 20.24
C GLN A 312 5.66 78.39 21.14
N LEU A 313 4.51 78.03 21.74
CA LEU A 313 3.85 78.87 22.73
C LEU A 313 4.72 79.04 23.98
N VAL A 314 5.33 77.97 24.49
CA VAL A 314 6.23 78.06 25.65
C VAL A 314 7.45 78.93 25.36
N ALA A 315 8.04 78.82 24.16
CA ALA A 315 9.14 79.68 23.73
C ALA A 315 8.75 81.16 23.71
N THR A 316 7.52 81.46 23.27
CA THR A 316 6.97 82.82 23.28
C THR A 316 6.79 83.32 24.72
N THR A 317 6.22 82.50 25.60
CA THR A 317 6.05 82.83 27.03
C THR A 317 7.39 83.11 27.71
N LEU A 318 8.44 82.32 27.42
CA LEU A 318 9.78 82.56 27.96
C LEU A 318 10.35 83.90 27.52
N ALA A 319 10.13 84.30 26.26
CA ALA A 319 10.55 85.62 25.77
C ALA A 319 9.81 86.76 26.47
N GLU A 320 8.49 86.65 26.66
CA GLU A 320 7.68 87.65 27.37
C GLU A 320 8.04 87.73 28.87
N MET A 321 8.41 86.61 29.50
CA MET A 321 8.88 86.60 30.89
C MET A 321 10.22 87.32 31.03
N ALA A 322 11.15 87.12 30.08
CA ALA A 322 12.42 87.84 30.06
C ALA A 322 12.21 89.36 29.91
N GLU A 323 11.28 89.78 29.04
CA GLU A 323 10.92 91.20 28.90
C GLU A 323 10.30 91.74 30.19
N THR A 324 9.40 90.97 30.81
CA THR A 324 8.74 91.33 32.08
C THR A 324 9.76 91.47 33.21
N LYS A 325 10.72 90.55 33.32
CA LYS A 325 11.84 90.62 34.26
C LYS A 325 12.61 91.93 34.11
N GLY A 326 12.95 92.30 32.87
CA GLY A 326 13.62 93.56 32.56
C GLY A 326 12.81 94.79 32.96
N LYS A 327 11.49 94.79 32.71
CA LYS A 327 10.59 95.88 33.15
C LYS A 327 10.54 96.02 34.68
N VAL A 328 10.42 94.91 35.41
CA VAL A 328 10.37 94.93 36.88
C VAL A 328 11.71 95.39 37.47
N GLN A 329 12.84 94.96 36.91
CA GLN A 329 14.16 95.47 37.28
C GLN A 329 14.27 96.98 37.04
N GLY A 330 13.79 97.48 35.90
CA GLY A 330 13.76 98.92 35.62
C GLY A 330 12.91 99.72 36.62
N ILE A 331 11.79 99.16 37.10
CA ILE A 331 10.99 99.78 38.18
C ILE A 331 11.82 99.85 39.47
N ALA A 332 12.46 98.75 39.87
CA ALA A 332 13.28 98.72 41.09
C ALA A 332 14.41 99.77 41.06
N GLU A 333 15.13 99.87 39.94
CA GLU A 333 16.17 100.89 39.73
C GLU A 333 15.62 102.32 39.82
N GLN A 334 14.48 102.58 39.18
CA GLN A 334 13.86 103.90 39.19
C GLN A 334 13.35 104.29 40.58
N THR A 335 12.83 103.33 41.36
CA THR A 335 12.42 103.53 42.75
C THR A 335 13.61 103.80 43.67
N LEU A 336 14.75 103.12 43.48
CA LEU A 336 15.98 103.41 44.22
C LEU A 336 16.46 104.85 43.95
N ARG A 337 16.45 105.29 42.68
CA ARG A 337 16.77 106.69 42.33
C ARG A 337 15.80 107.69 42.95
N LEU A 338 14.52 107.35 43.07
CA LEU A 338 13.52 108.18 43.75
C LEU A 338 13.81 108.27 45.25
N SER A 339 14.17 107.15 45.89
CA SER A 339 14.56 107.10 47.29
C SER A 339 15.76 108.02 47.58
N ASP A 340 16.79 107.98 46.73
CA ASP A 340 17.96 108.86 46.85
C ASP A 340 17.59 110.34 46.72
N ARG A 341 16.76 110.70 45.73
CA ARG A 341 16.28 112.07 45.55
C ARG A 341 15.41 112.53 46.73
N THR A 342 14.58 111.65 47.26
CA THR A 342 13.73 111.94 48.42
C THR A 342 14.58 112.16 49.67
N ASN A 343 15.65 111.39 49.85
CA ASN A 343 16.62 111.60 50.92
C ASN A 343 17.31 112.97 50.81
N GLN A 344 17.66 113.42 49.60
CA GLN A 344 18.19 114.78 49.39
C GLN A 344 17.17 115.86 49.79
N ILE A 345 15.89 115.66 49.48
CA ILE A 345 14.81 116.58 49.92
C ILE A 345 14.69 116.58 51.45
N ALA A 346 14.83 115.42 52.11
CA ALA A 346 14.82 115.31 53.57
C ALA A 346 15.90 116.21 54.22
N ILE A 347 17.12 116.14 53.69
CA ILE A 347 18.27 116.93 54.17
C ILE A 347 18.00 118.43 53.98
N ILE A 348 17.48 118.84 52.82
CA ILE A 348 17.15 120.24 52.54
C ILE A 348 16.03 120.73 53.44
N SER A 349 14.97 119.94 53.62
CA SER A 349 13.82 120.28 54.46
C SER A 349 14.23 120.41 55.93
N GLN A 350 15.11 119.54 56.43
CA GLN A 350 15.70 119.68 57.76
C GLN A 350 16.49 120.99 57.90
N LEU A 351 17.33 121.32 56.92
CA LEU A 351 18.06 122.59 56.91
C LEU A 351 17.12 123.80 56.93
N VAL A 352 16.01 123.77 56.18
CA VAL A 352 14.99 124.83 56.18
C VAL A 352 14.32 124.94 57.56
N SER A 353 13.98 123.82 58.20
CA SER A 353 13.45 123.81 59.58
C SER A 353 14.43 124.42 60.58
N ASP A 354 15.72 124.11 60.46
CA ASP A 354 16.76 124.64 61.33
C ASP A 354 16.96 126.15 61.11
N LEU A 355 16.98 126.60 59.86
CA LEU A 355 17.01 128.02 59.49
C LEU A 355 15.78 128.78 59.99
N ALA A 356 14.59 128.17 59.90
CA ALA A 356 13.35 128.74 60.43
C ALA A 356 13.40 128.86 61.95
N ASN A 357 13.92 127.86 62.66
CA ASN A 357 14.15 127.93 64.11
C ASN A 357 15.13 129.05 64.48
N GLN A 358 16.26 129.17 63.77
CA GLN A 358 17.23 130.25 63.98
C GLN A 358 16.61 131.62 63.73
N THR A 359 15.85 131.77 62.63
CA THR A 359 15.15 133.01 62.28
C THR A 359 14.09 133.38 63.33
N ASN A 360 13.35 132.39 63.83
CA ASN A 360 12.38 132.57 64.91
C ASN A 360 13.04 133.08 66.20
N MET A 361 14.22 132.55 66.55
CA MET A 361 15.01 132.99 67.71
C MET A 361 15.59 134.40 67.51
N LEU A 362 16.11 134.72 66.32
CA LEU A 362 16.58 136.08 65.99
C LEU A 362 15.45 137.10 66.05
N ALA A 363 14.28 136.76 65.50
CA ALA A 363 13.09 137.60 65.52
C ALA A 363 12.55 137.80 66.94
N LEU A 364 12.61 136.78 67.80
CA LEU A 364 12.27 136.90 69.22
C LEU A 364 13.21 137.87 69.93
N ASN A 365 14.53 137.74 69.73
CA ASN A 365 15.52 138.66 70.30
C ASN A 365 15.29 140.10 69.82
N ALA A 366 14.99 140.28 68.53
CA ALA A 366 14.67 141.59 67.95
C ALA A 366 13.37 142.18 68.53
N ALA A 367 12.33 141.37 68.74
CA ALA A 367 11.08 141.81 69.35
C ALA A 367 11.28 142.24 70.82
N VAL A 368 12.11 141.50 71.58
CA VAL A 368 12.46 141.85 72.96
C VAL A 368 13.21 143.20 73.01
N GLU A 369 14.22 143.38 72.15
CA GLU A 369 14.99 144.64 72.12
C GLU A 369 14.14 145.82 71.63
N ALA A 370 13.19 145.58 70.71
CA ALA A 370 12.23 146.59 70.28
C ALA A 370 11.25 147.01 71.40
N VAL A 371 10.82 146.10 72.28
CA VAL A 371 10.05 146.44 73.49
C VAL A 371 10.91 147.25 74.47
N ARG A 372 12.20 146.90 74.59
CA ARG A 372 13.17 147.58 75.45
C ARG A 372 13.45 149.02 75.03
N ALA A 373 13.35 149.33 73.73
CA ALA A 373 13.52 150.66 73.16
C ALA A 373 12.29 151.60 73.31
N GLY A 374 11.18 151.16 73.92
CA GLY A 374 10.02 152.00 74.22
C GLY A 374 9.28 152.52 72.98
N GLU A 375 8.93 153.82 72.96
CA GLU A 375 8.16 154.45 71.86
C GLU A 375 8.88 154.34 70.49
N ALA A 376 10.21 154.45 70.47
CA ALA A 376 11.01 154.38 69.24
C ALA A 376 11.07 152.97 68.60
N GLY A 377 10.80 151.93 69.39
CA GLY A 377 10.86 150.52 68.95
C GLY A 377 9.53 149.94 68.43
N LYS A 378 8.41 150.68 68.51
CA LYS A 378 7.08 150.16 68.14
C LYS A 378 7.02 149.61 66.70
N GLY A 379 7.58 150.31 65.72
CA GLY A 379 7.60 149.85 64.32
C GLY A 379 8.45 148.60 64.11
N PHE A 380 9.62 148.54 64.75
CA PHE A 380 10.51 147.37 64.71
C PHE A 380 9.91 146.14 65.40
N SER A 381 9.16 146.34 66.48
CA SER A 381 8.46 145.26 67.18
C SER A 381 7.42 144.56 66.30
N VAL A 382 6.65 145.33 65.53
CA VAL A 382 5.67 144.77 64.57
C VAL A 382 6.36 143.95 63.49
N VAL A 383 7.45 144.44 62.91
CA VAL A 383 8.23 143.71 61.89
C VAL A 383 8.84 142.44 62.47
N ALA A 384 9.42 142.51 63.67
CA ALA A 384 10.01 141.35 64.34
C ALA A 384 8.96 140.26 64.67
N LEU A 385 7.75 140.65 65.10
CA LEU A 385 6.64 139.71 65.32
C LEU A 385 6.16 139.06 64.01
N GLU A 386 6.12 139.79 62.90
CA GLU A 386 5.74 139.23 61.59
C GLU A 386 6.82 138.28 61.05
N ILE A 387 8.12 138.62 61.19
CA ILE A 387 9.23 137.70 60.86
C ILE A 387 9.13 136.43 61.71
N ARG A 388 8.84 136.56 63.01
CA ARG A 388 8.66 135.41 63.90
C ARG A 388 7.52 134.49 63.43
N LYS A 389 6.40 135.08 63.02
CA LYS A 389 5.25 134.34 62.48
C LYS A 389 5.59 133.63 61.17
N LEU A 390 6.29 134.29 60.24
CA LEU A 390 6.77 133.67 58.99
C LEU A 390 7.77 132.55 59.25
N ALA A 391 8.65 132.70 60.24
CA ALA A 391 9.59 131.68 60.67
C ALA A 391 8.87 130.46 61.26
N ASP A 392 7.87 130.66 62.14
CA ASP A 392 7.02 129.58 62.67
C ASP A 392 6.23 128.87 61.55
N GLN A 393 5.70 129.61 60.58
CA GLN A 393 5.04 129.03 59.40
C GLN A 393 6.01 128.25 58.51
N SER A 394 7.24 128.73 58.33
CA SER A 394 8.28 128.05 57.57
C SER A 394 8.70 126.74 58.24
N LYS A 395 8.86 126.75 59.57
CA LYS A 395 9.13 125.56 60.37
C LYS A 395 8.02 124.51 60.22
N LYS A 396 6.75 124.92 60.43
CA LYS A 396 5.60 124.02 60.26
C LYS A 396 5.49 123.46 58.84
N SER A 397 5.87 124.24 57.83
CA SER A 397 5.90 123.78 56.43
C SER A 397 7.01 122.77 56.19
N ALA A 398 8.21 122.99 56.74
CA ALA A 398 9.32 122.03 56.69
C ALA A 398 8.98 120.72 57.43
N GLU A 399 8.30 120.78 58.59
CA GLU A 399 7.81 119.59 59.29
C GLU A 399 6.80 118.80 58.44
N LYS A 400 5.89 119.48 57.73
CA LYS A 400 4.98 118.81 56.77
C LYS A 400 5.72 118.17 55.61
N ILE A 401 6.74 118.83 55.06
CA ILE A 401 7.59 118.25 54.00
C ILE A 401 8.33 117.02 54.52
N ASN A 402 8.89 117.06 55.73
CA ASN A 402 9.57 115.91 56.33
C ASN A 402 8.62 114.71 56.49
N ASN A 403 7.37 114.93 56.88
CA ASN A 403 6.37 113.86 56.94
C ASN A 403 6.09 113.26 55.55
N LEU A 404 5.88 114.09 54.51
CA LEU A 404 5.70 113.62 53.14
C LEU A 404 6.91 112.85 52.61
N VAL A 405 8.12 113.32 52.90
CA VAL A 405 9.37 112.63 52.55
C VAL A 405 9.41 111.24 53.19
N ARG A 406 9.08 111.14 54.49
CA ARG A 406 9.06 109.86 55.20
C ARG A 406 8.06 108.89 54.58
N ASP A 407 6.87 109.37 54.24
CA ASP A 407 5.84 108.55 53.61
C ASP A 407 6.28 108.07 52.21
N ILE A 408 6.95 108.94 51.43
CA ILE A 408 7.54 108.56 50.12
C ILE A 408 8.66 107.53 50.29
N GLN A 409 9.51 107.68 51.31
CA GLN A 409 10.59 106.72 51.61
C GLN A 409 10.05 105.35 52.00
N GLU A 410 9.04 105.31 52.87
CA GLU A 410 8.35 104.07 53.25
C GLU A 410 7.73 103.39 52.02
N SER A 411 6.98 104.15 51.21
CA SER A 411 6.37 103.65 49.97
C SER A 411 7.42 103.15 48.96
N SER A 412 8.56 103.83 48.85
CA SER A 412 9.67 103.43 47.98
C SER A 412 10.31 102.12 48.46
N SER A 413 10.53 101.98 49.77
CA SER A 413 11.05 100.75 50.38
C SER A 413 10.11 99.56 50.16
N THR A 414 8.80 99.76 50.36
CA THR A 414 7.78 98.75 50.05
C THR A 414 7.80 98.37 48.57
N THR A 415 7.91 99.36 47.67
CA THR A 415 7.96 99.12 46.22
C THR A 415 9.19 98.32 45.81
N VAL A 416 10.37 98.59 46.38
CA VAL A 416 11.59 97.78 46.17
C VAL A 416 11.37 96.33 46.64
N THR A 417 10.75 96.14 47.80
CA THR A 417 10.46 94.79 48.32
C THR A 417 9.50 94.03 47.40
N VAL A 418 8.42 94.68 46.95
CA VAL A 418 7.44 94.09 46.03
C VAL A 418 8.07 93.75 44.67
N THR A 419 8.92 94.63 44.13
CA THR A 419 9.62 94.36 42.87
C THR A 419 10.63 93.22 42.98
N GLN A 420 11.33 93.08 44.12
CA GLN A 420 12.21 91.94 44.37
C GLN A 420 11.42 90.62 44.41
N HIS A 421 10.28 90.59 45.10
CA HIS A 421 9.38 89.43 45.06
C HIS A 421 8.83 89.17 43.65
N GLY A 422 8.56 90.22 42.87
CA GLY A 422 8.16 90.14 41.47
C GLY A 422 9.22 89.45 40.60
N ILE A 423 10.49 89.83 40.74
CA ILE A 423 11.61 89.18 40.03
C ILE A 423 11.68 87.69 40.38
N GLN A 424 11.61 87.33 41.66
CA GLN A 424 11.63 85.93 42.09
C GLN A 424 10.45 85.13 41.52
N SER A 425 9.26 85.74 41.43
CA SER A 425 8.08 85.11 40.84
C SER A 425 8.24 84.86 39.33
N VAL A 426 8.85 85.81 38.61
CA VAL A 426 9.16 85.64 37.18
C VAL A 426 10.18 84.52 36.98
N GLU A 427 11.25 84.47 37.77
CA GLU A 427 12.26 83.39 37.68
C GLU A 427 11.67 82.00 37.97
N ASN A 428 10.78 81.89 38.96
CA ASN A 428 10.06 80.65 39.23
C ASN A 428 9.16 80.25 38.04
N THR A 429 8.52 81.23 37.41
CA THR A 429 7.65 81.00 36.24
C THR A 429 8.46 80.59 35.01
N GLU A 430 9.63 81.21 34.78
CA GLU A 430 10.59 80.81 33.73
C GLU A 430 11.01 79.35 33.90
N LYS A 431 11.33 78.93 35.13
CA LYS A 431 11.67 77.53 35.43
C LYS A 431 10.53 76.56 35.09
N LEU A 432 9.30 76.88 35.51
CA LEU A 432 8.12 76.06 35.18
C LEU A 432 7.88 75.99 33.65
N ALA A 433 8.04 77.11 32.95
CA ALA A 433 7.91 77.15 31.50
C ALA A 433 8.97 76.25 30.83
N GLN A 434 10.22 76.29 31.30
CA GLN A 434 11.29 75.42 30.79
C GLN A 434 11.02 73.92 31.03
N GLU A 435 10.51 73.55 32.21
CA GLU A 435 10.08 72.18 32.51
C GLU A 435 8.91 71.73 31.60
N THR A 436 8.00 72.66 31.28
CA THR A 436 6.90 72.43 30.34
C THR A 436 7.42 72.19 28.92
N ALA A 437 8.40 72.96 28.44
CA ALA A 437 9.06 72.75 27.15
C ALA A 437 9.70 71.36 27.06
N ASN A 438 10.39 70.93 28.12
CA ASN A 438 11.02 69.61 28.17
C ASN A 438 9.97 68.49 28.09
N SER A 439 8.81 68.68 28.72
CA SER A 439 7.69 67.73 28.66
C SER A 439 7.10 67.64 27.25
N PHE A 440 6.93 68.76 26.53
CA PHE A 440 6.50 68.74 25.12
C PHE A 440 7.52 68.07 24.20
N ASN A 441 8.83 68.28 24.42
CA ASN A 441 9.88 67.59 23.67
C ASN A 441 9.83 66.07 23.87
N LEU A 442 9.72 65.61 25.11
CA LEU A 442 9.59 64.19 25.43
C LEU A 442 8.30 63.60 24.84
N MET A 443 7.20 64.35 24.90
CA MET A 443 5.93 63.96 24.30
C MET A 443 6.08 63.77 22.78
N ALA A 444 6.73 64.70 22.09
CA ALA A 444 6.99 64.61 20.65
C ALA A 444 7.82 63.37 20.29
N GLU A 445 8.85 63.03 21.09
CA GLU A 445 9.63 61.80 20.91
C GLU A 445 8.77 60.55 21.06
N LYS A 446 7.96 60.46 22.13
CA LYS A 446 7.07 59.31 22.37
C LYS A 446 5.98 59.18 21.32
N ILE A 447 5.48 60.29 20.79
CA ILE A 447 4.53 60.28 19.68
C ILE A 447 5.17 59.70 18.40
N LYS A 448 6.44 60.03 18.11
CA LYS A 448 7.16 59.44 16.96
C LYS A 448 7.30 57.93 17.09
N GLU A 449 7.59 57.42 18.30
CA GLU A 449 7.59 55.97 18.58
C GLU A 449 6.23 55.33 18.28
N ILE A 450 5.11 56.00 18.64
CA ILE A 450 3.75 55.52 18.34
C ILE A 450 3.49 55.46 16.83
N VAL A 451 3.93 56.47 16.06
CA VAL A 451 3.80 56.47 14.59
C VAL A 451 4.53 55.27 14.00
N MET A 452 5.79 55.05 14.38
CA MET A 452 6.59 53.92 13.87
C MET A 452 5.97 52.57 14.24
N SER A 453 5.53 52.42 15.50
CA SER A 453 4.86 51.19 15.97
C SER A 453 3.58 50.92 15.20
N SER A 454 2.76 51.95 14.97
CA SER A 454 1.52 51.84 14.20
C SER A 454 1.80 51.43 12.76
N GLN A 455 2.82 52.00 12.11
CA GLN A 455 3.23 51.58 10.75
C GLN A 455 3.67 50.11 10.72
N GLN A 456 4.42 49.65 11.72
CA GLN A 456 4.83 48.25 11.82
C GLN A 456 3.63 47.31 12.02
N ILE A 457 2.65 47.69 12.85
CA ILE A 457 1.40 46.93 13.04
C ILE A 457 0.66 46.83 11.70
N SER A 458 0.50 47.94 10.97
CA SER A 458 -0.14 47.97 9.65
C SER A 458 0.56 47.03 8.65
N LEU A 459 1.91 47.01 8.63
CA LEU A 459 2.68 46.10 7.78
C LEU A 459 2.48 44.63 8.17
N ASN A 460 2.58 44.31 9.46
CA ASN A 460 2.40 42.94 9.96
C ASN A 460 0.98 42.43 9.69
N ALA A 461 -0.03 43.28 9.85
CA ALA A 461 -1.42 42.94 9.57
C ALA A 461 -1.66 42.68 8.06
N LYS A 462 -1.02 43.46 7.17
CA LYS A 462 -1.03 43.19 5.72
C LYS A 462 -0.37 41.86 5.37
N GLN A 463 0.76 41.53 6.00
CA GLN A 463 1.43 40.24 5.82
C GLN A 463 0.55 39.08 6.31
N GLN A 464 -0.10 39.23 7.48
CA GLN A 464 -1.06 38.26 7.97
C GLN A 464 -2.21 38.04 6.98
N ALA A 465 -2.80 39.10 6.43
CA ALA A 465 -3.85 38.99 5.43
C ALA A 465 -3.40 38.18 4.19
N SER A 466 -2.17 38.40 3.72
CA SER A 466 -1.59 37.61 2.62
C SER A 466 -1.38 36.14 2.99
N ALA A 467 -0.90 35.86 4.21
CA ALA A 467 -0.71 34.49 4.69
C ALA A 467 -2.05 33.74 4.84
N ILE A 468 -3.08 34.43 5.35
CA ILE A 468 -4.44 33.91 5.48
C ILE A 468 -5.00 33.50 4.12
N GLN A 469 -4.82 34.32 3.08
CA GLN A 469 -5.23 33.97 1.72
C GLN A 469 -4.57 32.68 1.22
N GLN A 470 -3.29 32.45 1.53
CA GLN A 470 -2.60 31.21 1.16
C GLN A 470 -3.18 29.99 1.91
N VAL A 471 -3.54 30.15 3.19
CA VAL A 471 -4.21 29.09 3.95
C VAL A 471 -5.58 28.77 3.36
N VAL A 472 -6.37 29.77 2.96
CA VAL A 472 -7.67 29.56 2.30
C VAL A 472 -7.51 28.78 1.00
N ILE A 473 -6.51 29.10 0.17
CA ILE A 473 -6.22 28.33 -1.05
C ILE A 473 -5.86 26.88 -0.71
N ALA A 474 -5.04 26.65 0.32
CA ALA A 474 -4.69 25.31 0.78
C ALA A 474 -5.91 24.52 1.29
N MET A 475 -6.84 25.18 1.99
CA MET A 475 -8.10 24.57 2.44
C MET A 475 -9.01 24.18 1.29
N ASN A 476 -9.10 25.01 0.24
CA ASN A 476 -9.83 24.66 -0.98
C ASN A 476 -9.23 23.42 -1.67
N ASN A 477 -7.90 23.33 -1.76
CA ASN A 477 -7.24 22.14 -2.30
C ASN A 477 -7.49 20.90 -1.43
N LEU A 478 -7.48 21.04 -0.10
CA LEU A 478 -7.81 19.96 0.83
C LEU A 478 -9.26 19.50 0.68
N SER A 479 -10.19 20.44 0.43
CA SER A 479 -11.60 20.13 0.15
C SER A 479 -11.73 19.30 -1.12
N GLN A 480 -11.04 19.70 -2.19
CA GLN A 480 -11.00 18.94 -3.44
C GLN A 480 -10.42 17.54 -3.23
N ASN A 481 -9.30 17.41 -2.51
CA ASN A 481 -8.70 16.11 -2.21
C ASN A 481 -9.64 15.20 -1.40
N ALA A 482 -10.41 15.76 -0.47
CA ALA A 482 -11.41 15.01 0.29
C ALA A 482 -12.54 14.50 -0.64
N GLN A 483 -12.96 15.32 -1.61
CA GLN A 483 -13.93 14.91 -2.63
C GLN A 483 -13.37 13.77 -3.51
N ASP A 484 -12.14 13.91 -4.01
CA ASP A 484 -11.48 12.89 -4.83
C ASP A 484 -11.30 11.58 -4.05
N SER A 485 -10.99 11.67 -2.75
CA SER A 485 -10.93 10.51 -1.85
C SER A 485 -12.28 9.81 -1.75
N ASN A 486 -13.37 10.55 -1.58
CA ASN A 486 -14.72 10.00 -1.54
C ASN A 486 -15.11 9.29 -2.86
N ASP A 487 -14.71 9.86 -4.00
CA ASP A 487 -14.94 9.25 -5.31
C ASP A 487 -14.11 7.97 -5.49
N GLY A 488 -12.83 7.99 -5.09
CA GLY A 488 -11.96 6.80 -5.10
C GLY A 488 -12.50 5.69 -4.20
N MET A 489 -13.07 6.03 -3.06
CA MET A 489 -13.71 5.09 -2.16
C MET A 489 -14.96 4.43 -2.77
N ASN A 490 -15.80 5.20 -3.47
CA ASN A 490 -16.93 4.65 -4.22
C ASN A 490 -16.46 3.64 -5.28
N GLN A 491 -15.34 3.91 -5.96
CA GLN A 491 -14.75 2.96 -6.90
C GLN A 491 -14.25 1.68 -6.21
N ILE A 492 -13.58 1.80 -5.05
CA ILE A 492 -13.14 0.64 -4.27
C ILE A 492 -14.35 -0.21 -3.86
N LYS A 493 -15.45 0.41 -3.42
CA LYS A 493 -16.69 -0.29 -3.06
C LYS A 493 -17.26 -1.11 -4.22
N ILE A 494 -17.26 -0.55 -5.44
CA ILE A 494 -17.64 -1.29 -6.65
C ILE A 494 -16.67 -2.45 -6.91
N GLY A 495 -15.36 -2.23 -6.71
CA GLY A 495 -14.34 -3.28 -6.81
C GLY A 495 -14.57 -4.44 -5.82
N ILE A 496 -14.90 -4.14 -4.57
CA ILE A 496 -15.25 -5.12 -3.54
C ILE A 496 -16.48 -5.93 -3.96
N GLN A 497 -17.52 -5.29 -4.49
CA GLN A 497 -18.70 -6.00 -4.99
C GLN A 497 -18.34 -7.00 -6.10
N LYS A 498 -17.45 -6.61 -7.02
CA LYS A 498 -16.94 -7.51 -8.07
C LYS A 498 -16.11 -8.66 -7.49
N LEU A 499 -15.26 -8.39 -6.50
CA LEU A 499 -14.47 -9.43 -5.82
C LEU A 499 -15.35 -10.44 -5.09
N ASN A 500 -16.36 -9.97 -4.37
CA ASN A 500 -17.33 -10.84 -3.69
C ASN A 500 -18.10 -11.70 -4.70
N HIS A 501 -18.51 -11.12 -5.83
CA HIS A 501 -19.17 -11.87 -6.88
C HIS A 501 -18.26 -12.95 -7.47
N ALA A 502 -17.00 -12.62 -7.80
CA ALA A 502 -16.02 -13.58 -8.30
C ALA A 502 -15.70 -14.69 -7.28
N ALA A 503 -15.64 -14.35 -5.99
CA ALA A 503 -15.47 -15.34 -4.92
C ALA A 503 -16.66 -16.29 -4.82
N ALA A 504 -17.89 -15.75 -4.93
CA ALA A 504 -19.11 -16.55 -4.95
C ALA A 504 -19.15 -17.49 -6.16
N GLU A 505 -18.84 -17.01 -7.37
CA GLU A 505 -18.75 -17.84 -8.58
C GLU A 505 -17.69 -18.95 -8.44
N LEU A 506 -16.50 -18.63 -7.90
CA LEU A 506 -15.46 -19.64 -7.66
C LEU A 506 -15.92 -20.72 -6.69
N ASN A 507 -16.69 -20.35 -5.66
CA ASN A 507 -17.23 -21.28 -4.68
C ASN A 507 -18.36 -22.15 -5.26
N ASP A 508 -19.18 -21.59 -6.14
CA ASP A 508 -20.26 -22.29 -6.85
C ASP A 508 -19.69 -23.38 -7.78
N ILE A 509 -18.63 -23.06 -8.54
CA ILE A 509 -17.96 -24.00 -9.47
C ILE A 509 -17.40 -25.25 -8.76
N VAL A 510 -17.13 -25.18 -7.46
CA VAL A 510 -16.47 -26.27 -6.72
C VAL A 510 -17.34 -26.95 -5.68
N GLN A 511 -18.58 -26.51 -5.50
CA GLN A 511 -19.56 -27.24 -4.71
C GLN A 511 -20.03 -28.47 -5.50
N PRO A 512 -20.09 -29.65 -4.86
CA PRO A 512 -20.79 -30.79 -5.45
C PRO A 512 -22.29 -30.48 -5.53
N ASP A 513 -22.90 -30.79 -6.68
CA ASP A 513 -24.36 -30.73 -6.88
C ASP A 513 -25.14 -31.52 -5.81
#